data_AF-A0A968HPV9-F1
#
_entry.id   AF-A0A968HPV9-F1
#
_cell.length_a   1.000
_cell.length_b   1.000
_cell.length_c   1.000
_cell.angle_alpha   90.00
_cell.angle_beta   90.00
_cell.angle_gamma   90.00
#
_symmetry.space_group_name_H-M   'P 1'
#
loop_
_entity.id
_entity.type
_entity.pdbx_description
1 polymer ?
#
loop_
_entity_poly.entity_id
_entity_poly.type
_entity_poly.pdbx_seq_one_letter_code
_entity_poly.pdbx_strand_id
1 'polypeptide(L)'
;MLRIFWLTHLCCCIARAQPDLPPLPAGLRECWEVYINDPQRWVSLANQHLGPLSSWLDSLDAALRERDQTIFVLYDHLDKIGIYDRSIRHRFAATLLGLWMSLTNRYTHLRAKIFLREDIFEATQQSFADASKLQSRSLSLDWDLPSLFRMLIRHMVAASPDLREWIQRGTKGIALTEHTILGWMPPERMPEKGKNSQKNLIDHLAGEMMGKGLKKGYTYRWIPNRLQDAHVRVVPRSLLNLIGFAAEAALPQGSARGDRLLTPDDLQRALAKTSSYRVAELVEEHKVVRRLENLRGVTVMLDPETVAARLARPLGSEDDRFGDDGHAVRDELVRLGVLSVRPDGRIDVPDIYRYGFGIKRKGGVKRPA
;
A
#
# COMPACT_ATOMS: atom_id res chain seq x y z
N MET A 1 29.82 10.15 3.47
CA MET A 1 29.15 10.79 2.31
C MET A 1 27.62 10.82 2.41
N LEU A 2 26.89 9.69 2.45
CA LEU A 2 25.41 9.71 2.49
C LEU A 2 24.79 10.44 3.70
N ARG A 3 25.44 10.41 4.86
CA ARG A 3 24.98 11.16 6.04
C ARG A 3 25.04 12.67 5.83
N ILE A 4 26.09 13.12 5.14
CA ILE A 4 26.28 14.54 4.77
C ILE A 4 25.22 14.94 3.76
N PHE A 5 24.97 14.08 2.76
CA PHE A 5 23.87 14.26 1.82
C PHE A 5 22.53 14.56 2.53
N TRP A 6 22.12 13.70 3.46
CA TRP A 6 20.84 13.89 4.16
C TRP A 6 20.83 15.10 5.07
N LEU A 7 21.92 15.35 5.81
CA LEU A 7 22.04 16.49 6.70
C LEU A 7 21.97 17.82 5.93
N THR A 8 22.74 17.95 4.86
CA THR A 8 22.75 19.17 4.04
C THR A 8 21.41 19.37 3.35
N HIS A 9 20.83 18.32 2.77
CA HIS A 9 19.52 18.41 2.15
C HIS A 9 18.44 18.87 3.14
N LEU A 10 18.46 18.33 4.36
CA LEU A 10 17.58 18.75 5.46
C LEU A 10 17.75 20.25 5.78
N CYS A 11 18.97 20.71 6.02
CA CYS A 11 19.26 22.10 6.35
C CYS A 11 18.81 23.06 5.24
N CYS A 12 19.14 22.76 3.98
CA CYS A 12 18.73 23.56 2.83
C CYS A 12 17.21 23.62 2.65
N CYS A 13 16.50 22.49 2.81
CA CYS A 13 15.05 22.45 2.75
C CYS A 13 14.39 23.30 3.84
N ILE A 14 14.90 23.25 5.07
CA ILE A 14 14.39 24.08 6.17
C ILE A 14 14.65 25.57 5.89
N ALA A 15 15.88 25.94 5.53
CA ALA A 15 16.24 27.33 5.25
C ALA A 15 15.45 27.92 4.07
N ARG A 16 15.10 27.09 3.08
CA ARG A 16 14.23 27.49 1.98
C ARG A 16 12.77 27.71 2.43
N ALA A 17 12.25 26.84 3.30
CA ALA A 17 10.86 26.92 3.77
C ALA A 17 10.64 28.01 4.84
N GLN A 18 11.71 28.43 5.52
CA GLN A 18 11.68 29.37 6.63
C GLN A 18 12.81 30.40 6.45
N PRO A 19 12.61 31.43 5.61
CA PRO A 19 13.65 32.40 5.28
C PRO A 19 14.05 33.30 6.46
N ASP A 20 13.20 33.42 7.48
CA ASP A 20 13.46 34.20 8.70
C ASP A 20 14.41 33.49 9.70
N LEU A 21 14.93 32.32 9.33
CA LEU A 21 15.91 31.58 10.11
C LEU A 21 17.34 32.07 9.81
N PRO A 22 18.30 31.77 10.69
CA PRO A 22 19.71 32.08 10.44
C PRO A 22 20.16 31.59 9.06
N PRO A 23 21.01 32.35 8.35
CA PRO A 23 21.51 31.91 7.04
C PRO A 23 22.37 30.65 7.19
N LEU A 24 22.33 29.79 6.18
CA LEU A 24 23.24 28.66 6.07
C LEU A 24 24.68 29.14 5.79
N PRO A 25 25.70 28.28 5.98
CA PRO A 25 27.07 28.58 5.55
C PRO A 25 27.11 29.10 4.11
N ALA A 26 27.94 30.12 3.88
CA ALA A 26 27.96 30.88 2.62
C ALA A 26 28.15 29.98 1.40
N GLY A 27 27.37 30.22 0.34
CA GLY A 27 27.45 29.48 -0.93
C GLY A 27 26.80 28.10 -0.91
N LEU A 28 26.45 27.55 0.27
CA LEU A 28 25.91 26.20 0.36
C LEU A 28 24.47 26.11 -0.15
N ARG A 29 23.64 27.10 0.20
CA ARG A 29 22.25 27.16 -0.26
C ARG A 29 22.21 27.35 -1.77
N GLU A 30 22.99 28.28 -2.30
CA GLU A 30 23.07 28.58 -3.73
C GLU A 30 23.57 27.36 -4.51
N CYS A 31 24.62 26.70 -4.03
CA CYS A 31 25.14 25.47 -4.63
C CYS A 31 24.08 24.36 -4.64
N TRP A 32 23.35 24.19 -3.54
CA TRP A 32 22.28 23.20 -3.44
C TRP A 32 21.10 23.51 -4.37
N GLU A 33 20.68 24.77 -4.48
CA GLU A 33 19.58 25.19 -5.36
C GLU A 33 19.94 25.03 -6.84
N VAL A 34 21.16 25.40 -7.24
CA VAL A 34 21.64 25.28 -8.63
C VAL A 34 21.87 23.82 -9.02
N TYR A 35 22.40 22.99 -8.11
CA TYR A 35 22.80 21.61 -8.39
C TYR A 35 21.94 20.58 -7.64
N ILE A 36 20.64 20.84 -7.48
CA ILE A 36 19.74 19.97 -6.71
C ILE A 36 19.75 18.50 -7.21
N ASN A 37 19.91 18.31 -8.52
CA ASN A 37 19.97 16.99 -9.17
C ASN A 37 21.39 16.40 -9.27
N ASP A 38 22.42 17.13 -8.85
CA ASP A 38 23.82 16.68 -8.82
C ASP A 38 24.35 16.75 -7.37
N PRO A 39 23.98 15.76 -6.53
CA PRO A 39 24.31 15.78 -5.12
C PRO A 39 25.79 15.77 -4.81
N GLN A 40 26.64 15.30 -5.74
CA GLN A 40 28.08 15.25 -5.49
C GLN A 40 28.68 16.65 -5.32
N ARG A 41 28.16 17.65 -6.03
CA ARG A 41 28.66 19.03 -5.97
C ARG A 41 28.44 19.67 -4.62
N TRP A 42 27.20 19.68 -4.13
CA TRP A 42 26.89 20.31 -2.85
C TRP A 42 27.27 19.45 -1.65
N VAL A 43 27.36 18.11 -1.77
CA VAL A 43 27.92 17.26 -0.71
C VAL A 43 29.40 17.53 -0.50
N SER A 44 30.16 17.75 -1.59
CA SER A 44 31.59 18.05 -1.51
C SER A 44 31.84 19.38 -0.79
N LEU A 45 31.03 20.40 -1.10
CA LEU A 45 31.06 21.68 -0.41
C LEU A 45 30.65 21.53 1.07
N ALA A 46 29.55 20.84 1.34
CA ALA A 46 29.06 20.62 2.71
C ALA A 46 30.07 19.88 3.60
N ASN A 47 30.87 18.97 3.03
CA ASN A 47 31.90 18.25 3.77
C ASN A 47 32.95 19.19 4.39
N GLN A 48 33.16 20.37 3.80
CA GLN A 48 34.04 21.43 4.31
C GLN A 48 33.37 22.26 5.42
N HIS A 49 32.04 22.17 5.56
CA HIS A 49 31.22 22.99 6.46
C HIS A 49 30.40 22.17 7.48
N LEU A 50 30.83 20.96 7.84
CA LEU A 50 30.08 20.08 8.77
C LEU A 50 29.89 20.67 10.17
N GLY A 51 30.94 21.31 10.71
CA GLY A 51 30.86 22.02 11.99
C GLY A 51 29.82 23.14 11.95
N PRO A 52 29.95 24.12 11.02
CA PRO A 52 28.97 25.17 10.81
C PRO A 52 27.53 24.66 10.59
N LEU A 53 27.33 23.58 9.83
CA LEU A 53 26.00 22.97 9.65
C LEU A 53 25.41 22.43 10.95
N SER A 54 26.24 21.83 11.80
CA SER A 54 25.81 21.32 13.10
C SER A 54 25.45 22.46 14.04
N SER A 55 26.28 23.50 14.10
CA SER A 55 25.99 24.71 14.88
C SER A 55 24.73 25.42 14.40
N TRP A 56 24.49 25.45 13.08
CA TRP A 56 23.27 26.01 12.52
C TRP A 56 22.01 25.29 13.02
N LEU A 57 22.04 23.95 13.09
CA LEU A 57 20.92 23.17 13.64
C LEU A 57 20.72 23.42 15.14
N ASP A 58 21.79 23.66 15.90
CA ASP A 58 21.68 24.03 17.31
C ASP A 58 21.01 25.39 17.49
N SER A 59 21.44 26.38 16.70
CA SER A 59 20.80 27.71 16.68
C SER A 59 19.35 27.65 16.23
N LEU A 60 19.04 26.79 15.25
CA LEU A 60 17.67 26.54 14.81
C LEU A 60 16.79 26.01 15.95
N ASP A 61 17.20 24.93 16.62
CA ASP A 61 16.40 24.33 17.69
C ASP A 61 16.24 25.27 18.89
N ALA A 62 17.26 26.10 19.19
CA ALA A 62 17.16 27.16 20.19
C ALA A 62 16.11 28.22 19.79
N ALA A 63 16.15 28.72 18.55
CA ALA A 63 15.18 29.69 18.05
C ALA A 63 13.75 29.13 18.02
N LEU A 64 13.58 27.85 17.67
CA LEU A 64 12.28 27.18 17.71
C LEU A 64 11.74 27.04 19.13
N ARG A 65 12.62 26.74 20.10
CA ARG A 65 12.27 26.68 21.53
C ARG A 65 11.82 28.04 22.06
N GLU A 66 12.53 29.11 21.75
CA GLU A 66 12.17 30.48 22.16
C GLU A 66 10.81 30.91 21.61
N ARG A 67 10.46 30.44 20.41
CA ARG A 67 9.18 30.74 19.74
C ARG A 67 8.06 29.77 20.10
N ASP A 68 8.33 28.75 20.90
CA ASP A 68 7.44 27.60 21.16
C ASP A 68 6.87 26.98 19.87
N GLN A 69 7.73 26.86 18.86
CA GLN A 69 7.39 26.30 17.56
C GLN A 69 8.04 24.93 17.38
N THR A 70 7.40 24.05 16.63
CA THR A 70 7.97 22.74 16.27
C THR A 70 7.93 22.58 14.76
N ILE A 71 9.07 22.24 14.16
CA ILE A 71 9.16 21.90 12.74
C ILE A 71 9.08 20.37 12.59
N PHE A 72 8.11 19.92 11.80
CA PHE A 72 8.06 18.55 11.31
C PHE A 72 8.57 18.47 9.87
N VAL A 73 9.59 17.65 9.66
CA VAL A 73 10.14 17.37 8.33
C VAL A 73 9.57 16.07 7.82
N LEU A 74 8.84 16.16 6.71
CA LEU A 74 8.22 15.01 6.05
C LEU A 74 9.16 14.41 5.02
N TYR A 75 9.37 13.10 5.09
CA TYR A 75 10.05 12.32 4.06
C TYR A 75 9.05 11.34 3.48
N ASP A 76 8.91 11.37 2.16
CA ASP A 76 8.03 10.47 1.41
C ASP A 76 8.76 10.01 0.13
N HIS A 77 8.24 8.96 -0.50
CA HIS A 77 8.75 8.38 -1.75
C HIS A 77 10.21 7.92 -1.71
N LEU A 78 10.70 7.48 -0.54
CA LEU A 78 12.04 6.91 -0.39
C LEU A 78 12.21 5.62 -1.23
N ASP A 79 11.11 4.97 -1.57
CA ASP A 79 11.05 3.83 -2.46
C ASP A 79 11.40 4.17 -3.91
N LYS A 80 11.39 5.45 -4.30
CA LYS A 80 11.86 5.89 -5.63
C LYS A 80 13.38 6.07 -5.72
N ILE A 81 14.10 6.06 -4.60
CA ILE A 81 15.56 6.14 -4.61
C ILE A 81 16.14 4.83 -5.10
N GLY A 82 17.06 4.88 -6.07
CA GLY A 82 17.71 3.66 -6.59
C GLY A 82 16.70 2.67 -7.15
N ILE A 83 15.78 3.13 -8.03
CA ILE A 83 14.70 2.32 -8.62
C ILE A 83 15.20 0.94 -9.06
N TYR A 84 16.35 0.92 -9.75
CA TYR A 84 16.98 -0.28 -10.30
C TYR A 84 17.88 -1.05 -9.32
N ASP A 85 18.24 -0.47 -8.17
CA ASP A 85 19.15 -1.07 -7.20
C ASP A 85 18.59 -0.97 -5.77
N ARG A 86 18.07 -2.10 -5.29
CA ARG A 86 17.56 -2.25 -3.92
C ARG A 86 18.62 -1.97 -2.85
N SER A 87 19.90 -2.26 -3.13
CA SER A 87 20.99 -2.01 -2.19
C SER A 87 21.24 -0.53 -1.98
N ILE A 88 21.16 0.29 -3.05
CA ILE A 88 21.26 1.75 -2.97
C ILE A 88 20.12 2.28 -2.11
N ARG A 89 18.88 1.93 -2.45
CA ARG A 89 17.68 2.35 -1.72
C ARG A 89 17.76 2.04 -0.23
N HIS A 90 18.17 0.83 0.10
CA HIS A 90 18.38 0.38 1.46
C HIS A 90 19.44 1.21 2.20
N ARG A 91 20.61 1.46 1.58
CA ARG A 91 21.67 2.29 2.18
C ARG A 91 21.20 3.72 2.44
N PHE A 92 20.45 4.32 1.51
CA PHE A 92 19.90 5.66 1.66
C PHE A 92 18.89 5.72 2.83
N ALA A 93 17.94 4.78 2.88
CA ALA A 93 16.95 4.70 3.95
C ALA A 93 17.61 4.46 5.32
N ALA A 94 18.55 3.49 5.41
CA ALA A 94 19.29 3.21 6.63
C ALA A 94 20.05 4.44 7.13
N THR A 95 20.72 5.17 6.23
CA THR A 95 21.47 6.37 6.59
C THR A 95 20.55 7.51 7.07
N LEU A 96 19.38 7.67 6.45
CA LEU A 96 18.39 8.67 6.86
C LEU A 96 17.84 8.37 8.26
N LEU A 97 17.47 7.11 8.51
CA LEU A 97 16.99 6.68 9.83
C LEU A 97 18.07 6.83 10.90
N GLY A 98 19.31 6.45 10.60
CA GLY A 98 20.46 6.67 11.50
C GLY A 98 20.76 8.15 11.75
N LEU A 99 20.55 9.02 10.76
CA LEU A 99 20.61 10.47 10.96
C LEU A 99 19.53 10.92 11.96
N TRP A 100 18.26 10.60 11.70
CA TRP A 100 17.17 11.04 12.58
C TRP A 100 17.22 10.45 13.98
N MET A 101 17.75 9.24 14.16
CA MET A 101 18.04 8.69 15.49
C MET A 101 18.97 9.60 16.29
N SER A 102 20.06 10.09 15.66
CA SER A 102 20.97 11.02 16.32
C SER A 102 20.38 12.41 16.55
N LEU A 103 19.62 12.93 15.58
CA LEU A 103 18.99 14.26 15.68
C LEU A 103 17.89 14.28 16.75
N THR A 104 17.08 13.22 16.85
CA THR A 104 15.96 13.15 17.81
C THR A 104 16.43 13.13 19.25
N ASN A 105 17.64 12.62 19.52
CA ASN A 105 18.22 12.63 20.87
C ASN A 105 18.77 14.02 21.25
N ARG A 106 19.10 14.86 20.27
CA ARG A 106 19.73 16.18 20.48
C ARG A 106 18.73 17.32 20.46
N TYR A 107 17.78 17.30 19.54
CA TYR A 107 16.85 18.38 19.29
C TYR A 107 15.48 18.06 19.86
N THR A 108 14.71 19.05 20.31
CA THR A 108 13.36 18.85 20.86
C THR A 108 12.26 19.40 19.96
N HIS A 109 12.55 20.46 19.21
CA HIS A 109 11.60 21.17 18.36
C HIS A 109 11.80 20.88 16.86
N LEU A 110 12.79 20.06 16.51
CA LEU A 110 12.97 19.52 15.16
C LEU A 110 12.63 18.02 15.14
N ARG A 111 11.60 17.62 14.40
CA ARG A 111 11.09 16.25 14.35
C ARG A 111 10.89 15.78 12.92
N ALA A 112 10.96 14.47 12.70
CA ALA A 112 10.66 13.88 11.40
C ALA A 112 9.40 13.02 11.41
N LYS A 113 8.76 12.97 10.25
CA LYS A 113 7.76 11.99 9.87
C LYS A 113 8.25 11.33 8.58
N ILE A 114 8.59 10.05 8.65
CA ILE A 114 9.22 9.32 7.56
C ILE A 114 8.24 8.23 7.11
N PHE A 115 7.72 8.37 5.90
CA PHE A 115 6.97 7.30 5.24
C PHE A 115 7.94 6.37 4.56
N LEU A 116 7.87 5.10 4.93
CA LEU A 116 8.76 4.07 4.43
C LEU A 116 7.97 2.80 4.20
N ARG A 117 8.23 2.12 3.09
CA ARG A 117 7.67 0.79 2.85
C ARG A 117 8.20 -0.19 3.89
N GLU A 118 7.34 -1.10 4.32
CA GLU A 118 7.65 -2.13 5.32
C GLU A 118 8.88 -2.96 4.92
N ASP A 119 8.99 -3.38 3.66
CA ASP A 119 10.12 -4.18 3.17
C ASP A 119 11.47 -3.44 3.20
N ILE A 120 11.45 -2.11 3.10
CA ILE A 120 12.65 -1.29 3.26
C ILE A 120 12.96 -1.13 4.75
N PHE A 121 11.95 -0.91 5.58
CA PHE A 121 12.09 -0.78 7.03
C PHE A 121 12.62 -2.05 7.71
N GLU A 122 12.10 -3.22 7.34
CA GLU A 122 12.59 -4.51 7.84
C GLU A 122 14.06 -4.71 7.51
N ALA A 123 14.46 -4.39 6.27
CA ALA A 123 15.85 -4.47 5.86
C ALA A 123 16.73 -3.54 6.72
N THR A 124 16.29 -2.30 7.00
CA THR A 124 17.10 -1.32 7.76
C THR A 124 17.30 -1.67 9.22
N GLN A 125 16.45 -2.51 9.81
CA GLN A 125 16.62 -2.98 11.19
C GLN A 125 17.89 -3.81 11.41
N GLN A 126 18.45 -4.37 10.34
CA GLN A 126 19.67 -5.19 10.40
C GLN A 126 20.94 -4.37 10.13
N SER A 127 20.83 -3.07 9.83
CA SER A 127 21.92 -2.30 9.23
C SER A 127 22.83 -1.57 10.21
N PHE A 128 22.38 -1.27 11.43
CA PHE A 128 23.17 -0.51 12.40
C PHE A 128 22.77 -0.80 13.85
N ALA A 129 23.69 -0.57 14.79
CA ALA A 129 23.43 -0.68 16.22
C ALA A 129 22.28 0.26 16.64
N ASP A 130 21.43 -0.18 17.57
CA ASP A 130 20.21 0.53 18.02
C ASP A 130 19.05 0.62 17.01
N ALA A 131 19.13 0.01 15.83
CA ALA A 131 18.02 0.03 14.87
C ALA A 131 16.72 -0.60 15.42
N SER A 132 16.80 -1.48 16.42
CA SER A 132 15.63 -2.01 17.14
C SER A 132 14.80 -0.93 17.85
N LYS A 133 15.41 0.21 18.24
CA LYS A 133 14.70 1.36 18.84
C LYS A 133 13.79 2.07 17.85
N LEU A 134 13.94 1.81 16.55
CA LEU A 134 13.03 2.34 15.53
C LEU A 134 11.64 1.70 15.62
N GLN A 135 11.54 0.42 15.99
CA GLN A 135 10.26 -0.29 16.06
C GLN A 135 9.30 0.41 17.04
N SER A 136 9.76 0.72 18.24
CA SER A 136 8.96 1.42 19.26
C SER A 136 8.58 2.86 18.88
N ARG A 137 9.16 3.40 17.80
CA ARG A 137 8.90 4.75 17.27
C ARG A 137 8.21 4.72 15.91
N SER A 138 7.79 3.54 15.47
CA SER A 138 7.13 3.33 14.18
C SER A 138 5.65 3.00 14.38
N LEU A 139 4.85 3.34 13.38
CA LEU A 139 3.44 2.99 13.29
C LEU A 139 3.22 2.37 11.90
N SER A 140 2.66 1.17 11.84
CA SER A 140 2.24 0.58 10.56
C SER A 140 0.97 1.23 10.06
N LEU A 141 0.92 1.51 8.75
CA LEU A 141 -0.24 2.07 8.09
C LEU A 141 -0.87 0.99 7.20
N ASP A 142 -1.85 0.30 7.77
CA ASP A 142 -2.51 -0.82 7.11
C ASP A 142 -3.93 -0.49 6.68
N TRP A 143 -4.36 -1.09 5.57
CA TRP A 143 -5.74 -1.03 5.13
C TRP A 143 -6.57 -2.08 5.83
N ASP A 144 -7.18 -1.68 6.95
CA ASP A 144 -8.20 -2.49 7.60
C ASP A 144 -9.53 -2.48 6.80
N LEU A 145 -10.36 -3.49 7.05
CA LEU A 145 -11.61 -3.65 6.33
C LEU A 145 -12.57 -2.45 6.50
N PRO A 146 -12.76 -1.87 7.70
CA PRO A 146 -13.51 -0.64 7.87
C PRO A 146 -12.99 0.52 7.00
N SER A 147 -11.67 0.76 6.96
CA SER A 147 -11.08 1.84 6.18
C SER A 147 -11.22 1.64 4.67
N LEU A 148 -11.16 0.39 4.20
CA LEU A 148 -11.43 0.07 2.80
C LEU A 148 -12.85 0.43 2.37
N PHE A 149 -13.85 0.10 3.18
CA PHE A 149 -15.22 0.50 2.86
C PHE A 149 -15.43 2.02 3.03
N ARG A 150 -14.77 2.67 4.00
CA ARG A 150 -14.80 4.14 4.12
C ARG A 150 -14.22 4.79 2.86
N MET A 151 -13.11 4.26 2.35
CA MET A 151 -12.53 4.72 1.09
C MET A 151 -13.48 4.50 -0.09
N LEU A 152 -14.14 3.33 -0.18
CA LEU A 152 -15.14 3.06 -1.22
C LEU A 152 -16.26 4.12 -1.20
N ILE A 153 -16.84 4.39 -0.02
CA ILE A 153 -17.88 5.43 0.13
C ILE A 153 -17.33 6.79 -0.31
N ARG A 154 -16.14 7.18 0.16
CA ARG A 154 -15.53 8.46 -0.21
C ARG A 154 -15.37 8.59 -1.72
N HIS A 155 -14.94 7.52 -2.40
CA HIS A 155 -14.80 7.50 -3.85
C HIS A 155 -16.15 7.61 -4.57
N MET A 156 -17.18 6.92 -4.08
CA MET A 156 -18.53 6.99 -4.68
C MET A 156 -19.16 8.37 -4.50
N VAL A 157 -19.04 8.96 -3.31
CA VAL A 157 -19.58 10.30 -3.01
C VAL A 157 -18.87 11.39 -3.83
N ALA A 158 -17.56 11.26 -4.02
CA ALA A 158 -16.79 12.19 -4.84
C ALA A 158 -17.13 12.08 -6.35
N ALA A 159 -17.67 10.94 -6.79
CA ALA A 159 -17.97 10.71 -8.21
C ALA A 159 -19.25 11.41 -8.68
N SER A 160 -20.32 11.46 -7.87
CA SER A 160 -21.52 12.24 -8.23
C SER A 160 -22.42 12.58 -7.03
N PRO A 161 -23.19 13.69 -7.11
CA PRO A 161 -24.23 14.01 -6.14
C PRO A 161 -25.31 12.93 -6.01
N ASP A 162 -25.67 12.25 -7.11
CA ASP A 162 -26.68 11.19 -7.11
C ASP A 162 -26.22 9.97 -6.29
N LEU A 163 -24.93 9.59 -6.40
CA LEU A 163 -24.37 8.52 -5.58
C LEU A 163 -24.31 8.92 -4.10
N ARG A 164 -24.04 10.19 -3.80
CA ARG A 164 -24.10 10.71 -2.44
C ARG A 164 -25.50 10.57 -1.86
N GLU A 165 -26.53 11.01 -2.58
CA GLU A 165 -27.92 10.88 -2.15
C GLU A 165 -28.29 9.41 -1.95
N TRP A 166 -27.95 8.55 -2.92
CA TRP A 166 -28.19 7.10 -2.84
C TRP A 166 -27.56 6.49 -1.58
N ILE A 167 -26.30 6.84 -1.25
CA ILE A 167 -25.62 6.34 -0.04
C ILE A 167 -26.36 6.73 1.24
N GLN A 168 -26.96 7.93 1.30
CA GLN A 168 -27.68 8.42 2.47
C GLN A 168 -29.12 7.91 2.56
N ARG A 169 -29.69 7.41 1.46
CA ARG A 169 -31.11 7.09 1.34
C ARG A 169 -31.50 5.78 2.03
N GLY A 170 -32.75 5.71 2.45
CA GLY A 170 -33.40 4.49 2.90
C GLY A 170 -32.98 4.03 4.29
N THR A 171 -33.54 2.90 4.73
CA THR A 171 -33.32 2.35 6.08
C THR A 171 -31.89 1.83 6.31
N LYS A 172 -31.12 1.64 5.24
CA LYS A 172 -29.73 1.18 5.25
C LYS A 172 -28.73 2.30 4.89
N GLY A 173 -29.19 3.54 4.80
CA GLY A 173 -28.35 4.68 4.44
C GLY A 173 -27.21 4.92 5.43
N ILE A 174 -26.08 5.37 4.90
CA ILE A 174 -24.88 5.71 5.67
C ILE A 174 -24.82 7.23 5.86
N ALA A 175 -24.68 7.68 7.10
CA ALA A 175 -24.52 9.10 7.40
C ALA A 175 -23.20 9.64 6.82
N LEU A 176 -23.23 10.86 6.26
CA LEU A 176 -22.06 11.54 5.71
C LEU A 176 -21.89 12.90 6.41
N THR A 177 -20.64 13.36 6.52
CA THR A 177 -20.30 14.66 7.08
C THR A 177 -19.42 15.42 6.11
N GLU A 178 -19.75 16.69 5.84
CA GLU A 178 -18.94 17.55 4.99
C GLU A 178 -17.80 18.18 5.80
N HIS A 179 -16.57 17.97 5.33
CA HIS A 179 -15.39 18.62 5.87
C HIS A 179 -14.87 19.67 4.88
N THR A 180 -14.44 20.82 5.38
CA THR A 180 -13.98 21.96 4.58
C THR A 180 -12.84 21.61 3.62
N ILE A 181 -11.91 20.75 4.03
CA ILE A 181 -10.74 20.36 3.22
C ILE A 181 -10.93 19.01 2.54
N LEU A 182 -11.50 18.03 3.24
CA LEU A 182 -11.53 16.64 2.79
C LEU A 182 -12.77 16.29 1.97
N GLY A 183 -13.75 17.21 1.91
CA GLY A 183 -15.06 17.00 1.30
C GLY A 183 -15.95 16.11 2.16
N TRP A 184 -16.89 15.44 1.51
CA TRP A 184 -17.81 14.52 2.17
C TRP A 184 -17.11 13.25 2.65
N MET A 185 -17.25 12.97 3.93
CA MET A 185 -16.62 11.84 4.60
C MET A 185 -17.66 10.89 5.19
N PRO A 186 -17.43 9.57 5.12
CA PRO A 186 -18.20 8.59 5.88
C PRO A 186 -17.89 8.67 7.37
N PRO A 187 -18.68 7.99 8.22
CA PRO A 187 -18.45 7.96 9.66
C PRO A 187 -17.07 7.38 9.98
N GLU A 188 -16.48 7.82 11.08
CA GLU A 188 -15.15 7.35 11.50
C GLU A 188 -15.12 5.84 11.74
N ARG A 189 -16.20 5.31 12.31
CA ARG A 189 -16.38 3.87 12.55
C ARG A 189 -17.32 3.30 11.50
N MET A 190 -16.85 2.26 10.82
CA MET A 190 -17.68 1.42 9.97
C MET A 190 -17.63 -0.05 10.41
N PRO A 191 -18.37 -0.41 11.48
CA PRO A 191 -18.41 -1.78 11.97
C PRO A 191 -19.01 -2.73 10.93
N GLU A 192 -18.83 -4.03 11.16
CA GLU A 192 -19.39 -5.08 10.30
C GLU A 192 -20.93 -5.00 10.20
N LYS A 193 -21.61 -4.71 11.32
CA LYS A 193 -23.08 -4.64 11.44
C LYS A 193 -23.50 -3.40 12.25
N GLY A 194 -24.77 -3.00 12.12
CA GLY A 194 -25.35 -1.80 12.77
C GLY A 194 -25.74 -0.71 11.77
N LYS A 195 -26.10 0.48 12.26
CA LYS A 195 -26.67 1.58 11.43
C LYS A 195 -25.73 2.05 10.31
N ASN A 196 -24.48 2.33 10.64
CA ASN A 196 -23.45 2.79 9.69
C ASN A 196 -22.44 1.67 9.39
N SER A 197 -22.90 0.56 8.84
CA SER A 197 -22.11 -0.67 8.76
C SER A 197 -21.78 -1.12 7.35
N GLN A 198 -20.75 -1.95 7.26
CA GLN A 198 -20.33 -2.64 6.04
C GLN A 198 -21.48 -3.48 5.47
N LYS A 199 -22.23 -4.19 6.33
CA LYS A 199 -23.42 -4.93 5.90
C LYS A 199 -24.46 -4.01 5.28
N ASN A 200 -24.81 -2.89 5.92
CA ASN A 200 -25.84 -1.99 5.40
C ASN A 200 -25.45 -1.43 4.03
N LEU A 201 -24.21 -0.96 3.88
CA LEU A 201 -23.70 -0.47 2.60
C LEU A 201 -23.82 -1.53 1.49
N ILE A 202 -23.32 -2.74 1.74
CA ILE A 202 -23.28 -3.77 0.69
C ILE A 202 -24.64 -4.42 0.43
N ASP A 203 -25.48 -4.55 1.45
CA ASP A 203 -26.86 -4.96 1.27
C ASP A 203 -27.65 -3.96 0.40
N HIS A 204 -27.41 -2.66 0.60
CA HIS A 204 -28.01 -1.61 -0.21
C HIS A 204 -27.47 -1.65 -1.64
N LEU A 205 -26.16 -1.89 -1.79
CA LEU A 205 -25.48 -1.95 -3.08
C LEU A 205 -25.90 -3.15 -3.95
N ALA A 206 -25.85 -4.36 -3.39
CA ALA A 206 -25.95 -5.61 -4.14
C ALA A 206 -26.93 -6.64 -3.56
N GLY A 207 -27.50 -6.37 -2.38
CA GLY A 207 -28.36 -7.30 -1.66
C GLY A 207 -27.59 -8.26 -0.73
N GLU A 208 -28.32 -8.95 0.15
CA GLU A 208 -27.72 -9.57 1.33
C GLU A 208 -26.96 -10.87 1.08
N MET A 209 -27.34 -11.63 0.05
CA MET A 209 -26.86 -13.00 -0.17
C MET A 209 -26.36 -13.22 -1.58
N MET A 210 -25.27 -13.97 -1.70
CA MET A 210 -24.77 -14.47 -2.98
C MET A 210 -25.62 -15.67 -3.46
N GLY A 211 -26.35 -15.55 -4.58
CA GLY A 211 -27.05 -16.66 -5.26
C GLY A 211 -28.47 -17.00 -4.75
N LYS A 212 -29.00 -18.20 -5.09
CA LYS A 212 -30.29 -18.82 -4.64
C LYS A 212 -30.01 -20.14 -3.84
N GLY A 213 -30.74 -20.46 -2.74
CA GLY A 213 -30.55 -21.68 -1.90
C GLY A 213 -29.99 -21.52 -0.46
N LEU A 214 -29.69 -22.66 0.21
CA LEU A 214 -29.28 -22.77 1.64
C LEU A 214 -27.77 -22.60 1.90
N LYS A 215 -26.90 -22.76 0.89
CA LYS A 215 -25.42 -22.66 1.00
C LYS A 215 -24.88 -21.30 0.53
N LYS A 216 -25.48 -20.20 0.98
CA LYS A 216 -25.10 -18.85 0.52
C LYS A 216 -24.24 -18.12 1.55
N GLY A 217 -23.22 -17.43 1.06
CA GLY A 217 -22.47 -16.45 1.85
C GLY A 217 -23.16 -15.08 1.84
N TYR A 218 -23.02 -14.34 2.92
CA TYR A 218 -23.42 -12.93 2.98
C TYR A 218 -22.55 -12.10 2.03
N THR A 219 -23.16 -11.24 1.22
CA THR A 219 -22.45 -10.46 0.19
C THR A 219 -21.34 -9.59 0.77
N TYR A 220 -21.59 -8.92 1.91
CA TYR A 220 -20.61 -8.05 2.56
C TYR A 220 -19.36 -8.80 3.08
N ARG A 221 -19.50 -10.09 3.43
CA ARG A 221 -18.35 -10.97 3.75
C ARG A 221 -17.73 -11.58 2.50
N TRP A 222 -18.55 -11.84 1.49
CA TRP A 222 -18.08 -12.47 0.26
C TRP A 222 -17.05 -11.59 -0.46
N ILE A 223 -17.29 -10.27 -0.53
CA ILE A 223 -16.39 -9.32 -1.19
C ILE A 223 -14.94 -9.43 -0.65
N PRO A 224 -14.65 -9.15 0.63
CA PRO A 224 -13.28 -9.20 1.14
C PRO A 224 -12.67 -10.61 1.05
N ASN A 225 -13.46 -11.66 1.29
CA ASN A 225 -12.98 -13.04 1.17
C ASN A 225 -12.50 -13.41 -0.25
N ARG A 226 -12.98 -12.72 -1.29
CA ARG A 226 -12.54 -12.92 -2.68
C ARG A 226 -11.37 -12.03 -3.08
N LEU A 227 -11.14 -10.95 -2.35
CA LEU A 227 -10.11 -9.96 -2.67
C LEU A 227 -8.85 -10.11 -1.80
N GLN A 228 -8.93 -10.83 -0.68
CA GLN A 228 -7.81 -10.96 0.23
C GLN A 228 -6.68 -11.83 -0.33
N ASP A 229 -5.45 -11.45 -0.02
CA ASP A 229 -4.25 -12.25 -0.25
C ASP A 229 -4.11 -13.36 0.83
N ALA A 230 -3.00 -14.11 0.81
CA ALA A 230 -2.72 -15.16 1.79
C ALA A 230 -2.46 -14.61 3.20
N HIS A 231 -2.12 -13.32 3.32
CA HIS A 231 -1.96 -12.60 4.59
C HIS A 231 -3.26 -11.93 5.05
N VAL A 232 -4.39 -12.25 4.43
CA VAL A 232 -5.72 -11.72 4.79
C VAL A 232 -5.81 -10.19 4.55
N ARG A 233 -4.94 -9.64 3.70
CA ARG A 233 -4.94 -8.22 3.33
C ARG A 233 -5.72 -8.00 2.04
N VAL A 234 -6.55 -6.97 2.01
CA VAL A 234 -7.25 -6.52 0.80
C VAL A 234 -6.66 -5.18 0.39
N VAL A 235 -6.17 -5.09 -0.85
CA VAL A 235 -5.64 -3.81 -1.35
C VAL A 235 -6.78 -2.90 -1.81
N PRO A 236 -6.69 -1.57 -1.55
CA PRO A 236 -7.69 -0.58 -1.95
C PRO A 236 -8.21 -0.71 -3.37
N ARG A 237 -7.28 -0.82 -4.32
CA ARG A 237 -7.59 -0.82 -5.74
C ARG A 237 -8.35 -2.07 -6.17
N SER A 238 -8.11 -3.22 -5.54
CA SER A 238 -8.88 -4.44 -5.83
C SER A 238 -10.35 -4.30 -5.43
N LEU A 239 -10.65 -3.61 -4.32
CA LEU A 239 -12.03 -3.32 -3.93
C LEU A 239 -12.69 -2.36 -4.93
N LEU A 240 -12.03 -1.25 -5.26
CA LEU A 240 -12.56 -0.27 -6.22
C LEU A 240 -12.78 -0.91 -7.59
N ASN A 241 -11.81 -1.68 -8.09
CA ASN A 241 -11.91 -2.39 -9.36
C ASN A 241 -13.04 -3.41 -9.36
N LEU A 242 -13.27 -4.16 -8.27
CA LEU A 242 -14.40 -5.09 -8.20
C LEU A 242 -15.73 -4.36 -8.37
N ILE A 243 -15.93 -3.27 -7.63
CA ILE A 243 -17.19 -2.51 -7.70
C ILE A 243 -17.33 -1.80 -9.05
N GLY A 244 -16.26 -1.20 -9.57
CA GLY A 244 -16.25 -0.54 -10.88
C GLY A 244 -16.55 -1.52 -12.02
N PHE A 245 -15.87 -2.66 -12.07
CA PHE A 245 -16.12 -3.68 -13.08
C PHE A 245 -17.48 -4.36 -12.92
N ALA A 246 -18.01 -4.45 -11.71
CA ALA A 246 -19.38 -4.91 -11.50
C ALA A 246 -20.40 -3.90 -12.05
N ALA A 247 -20.17 -2.60 -11.85
CA ALA A 247 -21.00 -1.55 -12.46
C ALA A 247 -20.93 -1.59 -14.00
N GLU A 248 -19.74 -1.74 -14.59
CA GLU A 248 -19.59 -1.93 -16.03
C GLU A 248 -20.37 -3.16 -16.54
N ALA A 249 -20.33 -4.28 -15.80
CA ALA A 249 -21.06 -5.49 -16.15
C ALA A 249 -22.58 -5.36 -16.00
N ALA A 250 -23.06 -4.44 -15.15
CA ALA A 250 -24.47 -4.17 -14.93
C ALA A 250 -25.07 -3.27 -16.03
N LEU A 251 -24.28 -2.37 -16.64
CA LEU A 251 -24.76 -1.41 -17.65
C LEU A 251 -25.61 -2.05 -18.77
N PRO A 252 -25.22 -3.18 -19.39
CA PRO A 252 -26.01 -3.79 -20.46
C PRO A 252 -27.32 -4.44 -19.98
N GLN A 253 -27.41 -4.81 -18.70
CA GLN A 253 -28.59 -5.49 -18.13
C GLN A 253 -29.60 -4.52 -17.50
N GLY A 254 -29.20 -3.25 -17.33
CA GLY A 254 -29.98 -2.23 -16.63
C GLY A 254 -29.88 -2.34 -15.10
N SER A 255 -30.53 -1.41 -14.40
CA SER A 255 -30.48 -1.34 -12.94
C SER A 255 -31.00 -2.61 -12.28
N ALA A 256 -30.36 -3.01 -11.17
CA ALA A 256 -30.84 -4.12 -10.37
C ALA A 256 -32.24 -3.84 -9.79
N ARG A 257 -32.93 -4.89 -9.30
CA ARG A 257 -34.29 -4.71 -8.75
C ARG A 257 -34.29 -3.82 -7.51
N GLY A 258 -35.20 -2.85 -7.50
CA GLY A 258 -35.45 -1.94 -6.39
C GLY A 258 -34.44 -0.80 -6.37
N ASP A 259 -33.93 -0.48 -5.18
CA ASP A 259 -32.94 0.59 -4.98
C ASP A 259 -31.49 0.12 -5.09
N ARG A 260 -31.25 -1.06 -5.65
CA ARG A 260 -29.91 -1.65 -5.75
C ARG A 260 -29.23 -1.18 -7.03
N LEU A 261 -27.95 -0.87 -6.94
CA LEU A 261 -27.14 -0.55 -8.12
C LEU A 261 -26.61 -1.80 -8.81
N LEU A 262 -26.32 -2.85 -8.03
CA LEU A 262 -25.70 -4.09 -8.52
C LEU A 262 -26.51 -5.32 -8.12
N THR A 263 -26.24 -6.43 -8.78
CA THR A 263 -26.65 -7.77 -8.37
C THR A 263 -25.45 -8.58 -7.88
N PRO A 264 -25.70 -9.67 -7.12
CA PRO A 264 -24.63 -10.62 -6.78
C PRO A 264 -23.99 -11.30 -7.99
N ASP A 265 -24.64 -11.26 -9.15
CA ASP A 265 -24.15 -11.83 -10.40
C ASP A 265 -23.16 -10.86 -11.09
N ASP A 266 -23.42 -9.56 -11.03
CA ASP A 266 -22.48 -8.52 -11.49
C ASP A 266 -21.14 -8.59 -10.75
N LEU A 267 -21.21 -8.74 -9.41
CA LEU A 267 -20.02 -8.95 -8.58
C LEU A 267 -19.24 -10.21 -8.98
N GLN A 268 -19.93 -11.29 -9.36
CA GLN A 268 -19.28 -12.53 -9.80
C GLN A 268 -18.62 -12.38 -11.16
N ARG A 269 -19.28 -11.71 -12.12
CA ARG A 269 -18.73 -11.40 -13.44
C ARG A 269 -17.47 -10.54 -13.33
N ALA A 270 -17.43 -9.60 -12.39
CA ALA A 270 -16.31 -8.70 -12.18
C ALA A 270 -15.02 -9.41 -11.70
N LEU A 271 -15.14 -10.52 -10.95
CA LEU A 271 -14.00 -11.18 -10.31
C LEU A 271 -12.85 -11.52 -11.26
N ALA A 272 -13.16 -12.03 -12.46
CA ALA A 272 -12.12 -12.42 -13.40
C ALA A 272 -11.30 -11.21 -13.85
N LYS A 273 -11.97 -10.12 -14.21
CA LYS A 273 -11.33 -8.86 -14.60
C LYS A 273 -10.56 -8.25 -13.43
N THR A 274 -11.13 -8.21 -12.23
CA THR A 274 -10.47 -7.72 -11.01
C THR A 274 -9.18 -8.49 -10.71
N SER A 275 -9.23 -9.82 -10.83
CA SER A 275 -8.07 -10.68 -10.62
C SER A 275 -6.98 -10.44 -11.65
N SER A 276 -7.34 -10.34 -12.93
CA SER A 276 -6.37 -10.04 -14.00
C SER A 276 -5.65 -8.71 -13.78
N TYR A 277 -6.37 -7.65 -13.39
CA TYR A 277 -5.75 -6.36 -13.06
C TYR A 277 -4.81 -6.47 -11.85
N ARG A 278 -5.24 -7.13 -10.78
CA ARG A 278 -4.39 -7.29 -9.58
C ARG A 278 -3.13 -8.11 -9.89
N VAL A 279 -3.25 -9.15 -10.72
CA VAL A 279 -2.12 -9.94 -11.17
C VAL A 279 -1.15 -9.11 -12.01
N ALA A 280 -1.65 -8.31 -12.95
CA ALA A 280 -0.81 -7.44 -13.78
C ALA A 280 0.01 -6.46 -12.93
N GLU A 281 -0.63 -5.78 -11.98
CA GLU A 281 0.05 -4.87 -11.04
C GLU A 281 1.13 -5.58 -10.24
N LEU A 282 0.81 -6.76 -9.69
CA LEU A 282 1.76 -7.48 -8.85
C LEU A 282 2.93 -8.02 -9.67
N VAL A 283 2.72 -8.35 -10.95
CA VAL A 283 3.76 -8.77 -11.88
C VAL A 283 4.70 -7.62 -12.25
N GLU A 284 4.18 -6.39 -12.37
CA GLU A 284 5.01 -5.19 -12.58
C GLU A 284 5.95 -4.94 -11.40
N GLU A 285 5.46 -5.14 -10.16
CA GLU A 285 6.25 -4.98 -8.94
C GLU A 285 7.19 -6.16 -8.68
N HIS A 286 6.72 -7.39 -8.93
CA HIS A 286 7.39 -8.64 -8.59
C HIS A 286 7.35 -9.62 -9.76
N LYS A 287 8.38 -9.56 -10.63
CA LYS A 287 8.47 -10.39 -11.85
C LYS A 287 8.27 -11.89 -11.61
N VAL A 288 8.76 -12.40 -10.48
CA VAL A 288 8.63 -13.81 -10.03
C VAL A 288 7.17 -14.28 -10.00
N VAL A 289 6.20 -13.40 -9.80
CA VAL A 289 4.76 -13.72 -9.79
C VAL A 289 4.29 -14.29 -11.13
N ARG A 290 4.96 -13.97 -12.25
CA ARG A 290 4.66 -14.59 -13.56
C ARG A 290 4.79 -16.12 -13.54
N ARG A 291 5.64 -16.69 -12.68
CA ARG A 291 5.86 -18.15 -12.54
C ARG A 291 4.56 -18.91 -12.26
N LEU A 292 3.53 -18.25 -11.72
CA LEU A 292 2.20 -18.85 -11.50
C LEU A 292 1.49 -19.28 -12.78
N GLU A 293 1.88 -18.76 -13.96
CA GLU A 293 1.40 -19.28 -15.24
C GLU A 293 1.70 -20.78 -15.42
N ASN A 294 2.77 -21.30 -14.82
CA ASN A 294 3.09 -22.73 -14.83
C ASN A 294 2.06 -23.59 -14.04
N LEU A 295 1.21 -22.94 -13.24
CA LEU A 295 0.10 -23.57 -12.51
C LEU A 295 -1.25 -23.43 -13.24
N ARG A 296 -1.28 -22.81 -14.43
CA ARG A 296 -2.53 -22.63 -15.19
C ARG A 296 -3.24 -23.96 -15.43
N GLY A 297 -4.55 -23.97 -15.18
CA GLY A 297 -5.39 -25.16 -15.36
C GLY A 297 -5.26 -26.23 -14.26
N VAL A 298 -4.29 -26.10 -13.35
CA VAL A 298 -4.11 -26.96 -12.17
C VAL A 298 -5.16 -26.60 -11.11
N THR A 299 -5.58 -27.57 -10.30
CA THR A 299 -6.50 -27.33 -9.18
C THR A 299 -5.71 -27.05 -7.90
N VAL A 300 -6.09 -26.02 -7.14
CA VAL A 300 -5.46 -25.66 -5.85
C VAL A 300 -5.49 -26.79 -4.81
N MET A 301 -4.82 -26.57 -3.67
CA MET A 301 -4.51 -27.57 -2.63
C MET A 301 -3.50 -28.59 -3.15
N LEU A 302 -2.38 -28.04 -3.63
CA LEU A 302 -1.30 -28.77 -4.28
C LEU A 302 -0.27 -29.26 -3.27
N ASP A 303 0.39 -30.35 -3.61
CA ASP A 303 1.58 -30.79 -2.92
C ASP A 303 2.74 -29.76 -3.13
N PRO A 304 3.50 -29.39 -2.07
CA PRO A 304 4.56 -28.39 -2.16
C PRO A 304 5.67 -28.71 -3.18
N GLU A 305 6.02 -29.99 -3.33
CA GLU A 305 7.07 -30.43 -4.26
C GLU A 305 6.58 -30.32 -5.69
N THR A 306 5.33 -30.68 -5.94
CA THR A 306 4.68 -30.49 -7.24
C THR A 306 4.63 -29.00 -7.64
N VAL A 307 4.40 -28.11 -6.68
CA VAL A 307 4.43 -26.66 -6.91
C VAL A 307 5.84 -26.19 -7.23
N ALA A 308 6.84 -26.55 -6.42
CA ALA A 308 8.23 -26.18 -6.65
C ALA A 308 8.71 -26.66 -8.04
N ALA A 309 8.46 -27.92 -8.41
CA ALA A 309 8.82 -28.46 -9.71
C ALA A 309 8.21 -27.68 -10.89
N ARG A 310 6.97 -27.18 -10.75
CA ARG A 310 6.34 -26.34 -11.78
C ARG A 310 6.90 -24.93 -11.80
N LEU A 311 7.23 -24.36 -10.64
CA LEU A 311 7.78 -23.00 -10.51
C LEU A 311 9.25 -22.90 -10.94
N ALA A 312 9.99 -24.02 -10.92
CA ALA A 312 11.36 -24.12 -11.40
C ALA A 312 11.50 -23.66 -12.86
N ARG A 313 10.46 -23.79 -13.69
CA ARG A 313 10.50 -23.37 -15.10
C ARG A 313 10.43 -21.84 -15.26
N PRO A 314 11.45 -21.18 -15.84
CA PRO A 314 11.41 -19.75 -16.15
C PRO A 314 10.39 -19.38 -17.22
N LEU A 315 9.89 -18.15 -17.14
CA LEU A 315 8.93 -17.61 -18.08
C LEU A 315 9.40 -16.24 -18.61
N GLY A 316 9.56 -16.17 -19.94
CA GLY A 316 10.07 -14.99 -20.61
C GLY A 316 11.60 -14.88 -20.57
N SER A 317 12.11 -13.76 -21.10
CA SER A 317 13.54 -13.46 -21.18
C SER A 317 14.05 -12.56 -20.05
N GLU A 318 13.16 -12.07 -19.18
CA GLU A 318 13.53 -11.18 -18.09
C GLU A 318 13.99 -11.98 -16.86
N ASP A 319 15.14 -11.60 -16.30
CA ASP A 319 15.67 -12.20 -15.09
C ASP A 319 14.84 -11.78 -13.85
N ASP A 320 14.20 -12.77 -13.22
CA ASP A 320 13.51 -12.63 -11.93
C ASP A 320 14.42 -12.92 -10.73
N ARG A 321 15.69 -13.26 -10.98
CA ARG A 321 16.76 -13.55 -10.01
C ARG A 321 16.66 -14.90 -9.28
N PHE A 322 15.74 -15.77 -9.67
CA PHE A 322 15.55 -17.08 -9.04
C PHE A 322 16.07 -18.25 -9.88
N GLY A 323 16.40 -18.03 -11.15
CA GLY A 323 16.88 -19.10 -12.04
C GLY A 323 15.86 -20.24 -12.14
N ASP A 324 16.32 -21.48 -11.92
CA ASP A 324 15.51 -22.70 -11.90
C ASP A 324 15.18 -23.21 -10.49
N ASP A 325 15.48 -22.44 -9.44
CA ASP A 325 15.18 -22.82 -8.06
C ASP A 325 13.68 -22.63 -7.74
N GLY A 326 12.90 -23.67 -8.02
CA GLY A 326 11.47 -23.69 -7.76
C GLY A 326 11.08 -23.56 -6.28
N HIS A 327 11.97 -23.94 -5.34
CA HIS A 327 11.72 -23.80 -3.91
C HIS A 327 11.87 -22.35 -3.49
N ALA A 328 12.93 -21.68 -3.92
CA ALA A 328 13.12 -20.25 -3.66
C ALA A 328 11.98 -19.41 -4.26
N VAL A 329 11.52 -19.76 -5.46
CA VAL A 329 10.34 -19.13 -6.07
C VAL A 329 9.08 -19.35 -5.22
N ARG A 330 8.81 -20.59 -4.79
CA ARG A 330 7.66 -20.91 -3.94
C ARG A 330 7.69 -20.08 -2.65
N ASP A 331 8.83 -20.06 -1.97
CA ASP A 331 8.99 -19.39 -0.68
C ASP A 331 8.82 -17.88 -0.82
N GLU A 332 9.35 -17.29 -1.90
CA GLU A 332 9.10 -15.89 -2.23
C GLU A 332 7.61 -15.61 -2.50
N LEU A 333 6.91 -16.47 -3.26
CA LEU A 333 5.49 -16.30 -3.53
C LEU A 333 4.62 -16.46 -2.27
N VAL A 334 5.03 -17.29 -1.31
CA VAL A 334 4.42 -17.37 0.03
C VAL A 334 4.67 -16.06 0.78
N ARG A 335 5.93 -15.57 0.80
CA ARG A 335 6.30 -14.29 1.44
C ARG A 335 5.57 -13.08 0.86
N LEU A 336 5.25 -13.10 -0.45
CA LEU A 336 4.46 -12.06 -1.11
C LEU A 336 2.95 -12.17 -0.82
N GLY A 337 2.49 -13.27 -0.21
CA GLY A 337 1.08 -13.53 0.07
C GLY A 337 0.30 -14.04 -1.15
N VAL A 338 0.98 -14.47 -2.20
CA VAL A 338 0.35 -15.00 -3.43
C VAL A 338 0.04 -16.49 -3.31
N LEU A 339 0.86 -17.20 -2.54
CA LEU A 339 0.63 -18.58 -2.11
C LEU A 339 0.39 -18.62 -0.61
N SER A 340 -0.34 -19.63 -0.15
CA SER A 340 -0.50 -19.94 1.27
C SER A 340 -0.18 -21.40 1.52
N VAL A 341 0.49 -21.68 2.64
CA VAL A 341 0.67 -23.04 3.15
C VAL A 341 -0.48 -23.33 4.12
N ARG A 342 -1.29 -24.35 3.81
CA ARG A 342 -2.38 -24.79 4.67
C ARG A 342 -1.85 -25.59 5.86
N PRO A 343 -2.64 -25.76 6.95
CA PRO A 343 -2.20 -26.54 8.12
C PRO A 343 -1.80 -27.99 7.81
N ASP A 344 -2.31 -28.55 6.73
CA ASP A 344 -1.97 -29.89 6.24
C ASP A 344 -0.78 -29.90 5.26
N GLY A 345 -0.04 -28.79 5.17
CA GLY A 345 1.15 -28.62 4.34
C GLY A 345 0.86 -28.29 2.87
N ARG A 346 -0.39 -28.40 2.40
CA ARG A 346 -0.71 -28.14 0.99
C ARG A 346 -0.67 -26.67 0.63
N ILE A 347 -0.30 -26.38 -0.61
CA ILE A 347 -0.27 -25.04 -1.16
C ILE A 347 -1.63 -24.67 -1.75
N ASP A 348 -2.15 -23.52 -1.33
CA ASP A 348 -3.36 -22.92 -1.87
C ASP A 348 -3.09 -21.52 -2.43
N VAL A 349 -3.94 -21.09 -3.36
CA VAL A 349 -3.85 -19.82 -4.08
C VAL A 349 -5.11 -19.01 -3.80
N PRO A 350 -5.00 -17.82 -3.18
CA PRO A 350 -6.13 -16.92 -2.96
C PRO A 350 -6.92 -16.61 -4.23
N ASP A 351 -8.23 -16.40 -4.10
CA ASP A 351 -9.12 -16.20 -5.24
C ASP A 351 -8.72 -14.97 -6.07
N ILE A 352 -8.20 -13.91 -5.43
CA ILE A 352 -7.76 -12.68 -6.11
C ILE A 352 -6.65 -12.91 -7.15
N TYR A 353 -5.88 -14.00 -7.05
CA TYR A 353 -4.84 -14.37 -8.03
C TYR A 353 -5.28 -15.52 -8.94
N ARG A 354 -6.07 -16.44 -8.38
CA ARG A 354 -6.47 -17.68 -9.04
C ARG A 354 -7.18 -17.46 -10.37
N TYR A 355 -8.05 -16.45 -10.48
CA TYR A 355 -8.80 -16.20 -11.72
C TYR A 355 -7.90 -15.70 -12.85
N GLY A 356 -7.01 -14.74 -12.59
CA GLY A 356 -6.08 -14.19 -13.58
C GLY A 356 -5.11 -15.24 -14.15
N PHE A 357 -4.58 -16.11 -13.28
CA PHE A 357 -3.71 -17.22 -13.69
C PHE A 357 -4.46 -18.46 -14.20
N GLY A 358 -5.80 -18.43 -14.24
CA GLY A 358 -6.58 -19.57 -14.72
C GLY A 358 -6.45 -20.83 -13.86
N ILE A 359 -6.08 -20.69 -12.59
CA ILE A 359 -5.93 -21.78 -11.63
C ILE A 359 -7.35 -22.21 -11.17
N LYS A 360 -7.57 -23.52 -11.01
CA LYS A 360 -8.89 -24.10 -10.73
C LYS A 360 -9.06 -24.36 -9.23
N ARG A 361 -10.31 -24.49 -8.78
CA ARG A 361 -10.65 -24.87 -7.39
C ARG A 361 -11.70 -25.98 -7.41
N LYS A 362 -11.49 -27.01 -6.59
CA LYS A 362 -12.46 -28.09 -6.41
C LYS A 362 -13.57 -27.60 -5.46
N GLY A 363 -14.78 -27.47 -6.00
CA GLY A 363 -15.92 -26.89 -5.27
C GLY A 363 -15.86 -25.36 -5.19
N GLY A 364 -16.88 -24.70 -5.72
CA GLY A 364 -17.01 -23.25 -5.84
C GLY A 364 -18.06 -22.90 -6.88
N VAL A 365 -18.56 -21.66 -6.87
CA VAL A 365 -19.50 -21.21 -7.91
C VAL A 365 -18.80 -21.29 -9.27
N LYS A 366 -19.41 -21.99 -10.24
CA LYS A 366 -18.87 -22.11 -11.60
C LYS A 366 -18.63 -20.71 -12.17
N ARG A 367 -17.59 -20.56 -13.00
CA ARG A 367 -17.38 -19.32 -13.75
C ARG A 367 -18.68 -19.00 -14.52
N PRO A 368 -19.19 -17.76 -14.47
CA PRO A 368 -20.17 -17.33 -15.46
C PRO A 368 -19.58 -17.58 -16.85
N ALA A 369 -20.40 -18.13 -17.75
CA ALA A 369 -20.01 -18.35 -19.14
C ALA A 369 -19.75 -17.00 -19.84
#